data_AF-A0AA40NDD5-F1
#
_entry.id   AF-A0AA40NDD5-F1
#
_cell.length_a   1.000
_cell.length_b   1.000
_cell.length_c   1.000
_cell.angle_alpha   90.00
_cell.angle_beta   90.00
_cell.angle_gamma   90.00
#
_symmetry.space_group_name_H-M   'P 1'
#
loop_
_entity.id
_entity.type
_entity.pdbx_description
1 polymer ?
#
loop_
_entity_poly.entity_id
_entity_poly.type
_entity_poly.pdbx_seq_one_letter_code
_entity_poly.pdbx_strand_id
1 'polypeptide(L)'
;EAPSSTKNNEQQRDPEMHQTKKGNQWHFGMKAHIGVDAKSGLTHSLVTTAANEHDLNQLGNLLHGEEQFVSADAGYQGAPQREELAEVDVDWLIAERPGRVKTLKQHPRKNKTAINIEYMKASIRARVEHPFRIIKRQFGFVKAR
;
A
#
# COMPACT_ATOMS: atom_id res chain seq x y z
N GLU A 1 12.19 1.87 -23.91
CA GLU A 1 10.99 0.99 -23.97
C GLU A 1 10.72 0.36 -22.61
N ALA A 2 9.44 0.10 -22.30
CA ALA A 2 9.09 -0.80 -21.20
C ALA A 2 9.39 -2.24 -21.63
N PRO A 3 9.87 -3.12 -20.73
CA PRO A 3 10.12 -4.51 -21.10
C PRO A 3 8.79 -5.21 -21.43
N SER A 4 8.69 -5.81 -22.62
CA SER A 4 7.64 -6.78 -22.92
C SER A 4 7.93 -8.06 -22.14
N SER A 5 7.31 -8.23 -20.97
CA SER A 5 7.47 -9.48 -20.23
C SER A 5 6.64 -10.56 -20.93
N THR A 6 7.31 -11.40 -21.72
CA THR A 6 6.78 -12.61 -22.36
C THR A 6 7.24 -13.88 -21.64
N LYS A 7 7.54 -13.79 -20.33
CA LYS A 7 8.09 -14.91 -19.54
C LYS A 7 7.03 -15.89 -19.03
N ASN A 8 5.87 -15.96 -19.69
CA ASN A 8 4.86 -16.98 -19.43
C ASN A 8 5.08 -18.19 -20.35
N ASN A 9 4.39 -19.30 -20.06
CA ASN A 9 4.52 -20.54 -20.84
C ASN A 9 4.23 -20.33 -22.34
N GLU A 10 3.34 -19.39 -22.67
CA GLU A 10 2.90 -19.09 -24.03
C GLU A 10 3.84 -18.13 -24.77
N GLN A 11 4.85 -17.57 -24.09
CA GLN A 11 5.77 -16.56 -24.62
C GLN A 11 5.09 -15.31 -25.20
N GLN A 12 3.90 -15.00 -24.70
CA GLN A 12 3.10 -13.86 -25.14
C GLN A 12 2.97 -12.83 -24.03
N ARG A 13 2.62 -11.61 -24.43
CA ARG A 13 2.32 -10.57 -23.46
C ARG A 13 0.99 -10.91 -22.79
N ASP A 14 1.01 -10.99 -21.46
CA ASP A 14 -0.20 -11.17 -20.68
C ASP A 14 -1.13 -9.95 -20.88
N PRO A 15 -2.37 -10.15 -21.38
CA PRO A 15 -3.32 -9.07 -21.64
C PRO A 15 -3.78 -8.36 -20.37
N GLU A 16 -3.76 -9.02 -19.21
CA GLU A 16 -4.15 -8.45 -17.92
C GLU A 16 -3.01 -7.67 -17.25
N MET A 17 -1.79 -7.75 -17.79
CA MET A 17 -0.65 -6.99 -17.29
C MET A 17 -0.39 -5.73 -18.12
N HIS A 18 -0.13 -4.63 -17.42
CA HIS A 18 0.15 -3.34 -18.06
C HIS A 18 1.40 -2.68 -17.49
N GLN A 19 1.93 -1.73 -18.26
CA GLN A 19 3.13 -0.99 -17.91
C GLN A 19 2.80 0.25 -17.09
N THR A 20 3.65 0.56 -16.13
CA THR A 20 3.59 1.80 -15.35
C THR A 20 4.97 2.46 -15.31
N LYS A 21 5.01 3.78 -15.20
CA LYS A 21 6.26 4.56 -15.08
C LYS A 21 6.40 5.03 -13.64
N LYS A 22 7.45 4.57 -12.95
CA LYS A 22 7.78 4.99 -11.57
C LYS A 22 9.20 5.53 -11.53
N GLY A 23 9.38 6.78 -11.09
CA GLY A 23 10.72 7.39 -10.91
C GLY A 23 11.60 7.30 -12.17
N ASN A 24 11.07 7.71 -13.33
CA ASN A 24 11.69 7.60 -14.66
C ASN A 24 11.98 6.19 -15.19
N GLN A 25 11.66 5.14 -14.45
CA GLN A 25 11.79 3.75 -14.91
C GLN A 25 10.42 3.18 -15.31
N TRP A 26 10.40 2.37 -16.37
CA TRP A 26 9.21 1.63 -16.79
C TRP A 26 9.21 0.25 -16.16
N HIS A 27 8.06 -0.15 -15.64
CA HIS A 27 7.82 -1.46 -15.07
C HIS A 27 6.62 -2.08 -15.78
N PHE A 28 6.69 -3.39 -16.04
CA PHE A 28 5.57 -4.16 -16.58
C PHE A 28 5.26 -5.27 -15.58
N GLY A 29 4.01 -5.42 -15.20
CA GLY A 29 3.59 -6.50 -14.31
C GLY A 29 2.26 -6.26 -13.63
N MET A 30 2.05 -7.04 -12.59
CA MET A 30 0.90 -7.02 -11.70
C MET A 30 1.32 -6.48 -10.33
N LYS A 31 0.35 -5.94 -9.59
CA LYS A 31 0.51 -5.59 -8.19
C LYS A 31 -0.53 -6.30 -7.34
N ALA A 32 -0.16 -6.57 -6.10
CA ALA A 32 -1.02 -7.15 -5.08
C ALA A 32 -1.33 -6.09 -4.03
N HIS A 33 -2.62 -5.85 -3.80
CA HIS A 33 -3.16 -5.03 -2.74
C HIS A 33 -3.67 -5.96 -1.65
N ILE A 34 -3.31 -5.73 -0.39
CA ILE A 34 -3.73 -6.60 0.71
C ILE A 34 -4.33 -5.80 1.86
N GLY A 35 -5.37 -6.37 2.47
CA GLY A 35 -5.91 -5.97 3.77
C GLY A 35 -5.34 -6.88 4.84
N VAL A 36 -4.82 -6.29 5.92
CA VAL A 36 -4.18 -7.01 7.02
C VAL A 36 -4.77 -6.56 8.35
N ASP A 37 -5.18 -7.52 9.16
CA ASP A 37 -5.71 -7.24 10.49
C ASP A 37 -4.59 -6.66 11.37
N ALA A 38 -4.86 -5.46 11.90
CA ALA A 38 -3.91 -4.72 12.69
C ALA A 38 -3.62 -5.34 14.06
N LYS A 39 -4.38 -6.35 14.52
CA LYS A 39 -4.13 -7.03 15.81
C LYS A 39 -3.38 -8.35 15.68
N SER A 40 -3.77 -9.20 14.73
CA SER A 40 -3.16 -10.51 14.49
C SER A 40 -2.02 -10.47 13.46
N GLY A 41 -2.04 -9.51 12.53
CA GLY A 41 -1.14 -9.49 11.39
C GLY A 41 -1.52 -10.47 10.27
N LEU A 42 -2.71 -11.08 10.34
CA LEU A 42 -3.22 -11.97 9.30
C LEU A 42 -3.76 -11.17 8.12
N THR A 43 -3.43 -11.62 6.91
CA THR A 43 -4.05 -11.10 5.67
C THR A 43 -5.47 -11.63 5.55
N HIS A 44 -6.44 -10.75 5.42
CA HIS A 44 -7.86 -11.11 5.25
C HIS A 44 -8.37 -10.83 3.82
N SER A 45 -7.78 -9.86 3.12
CA SER A 45 -8.17 -9.48 1.76
C SER A 45 -6.94 -9.43 0.84
N LEU A 46 -7.10 -9.86 -0.41
CA LEU A 46 -6.09 -9.77 -1.47
C LEU A 46 -6.78 -9.44 -2.78
N VAL A 47 -6.33 -8.36 -3.44
CA VAL A 47 -6.76 -7.97 -4.78
C VAL A 47 -5.53 -7.83 -5.66
N THR A 48 -5.55 -8.43 -6.84
CA THR A 48 -4.48 -8.30 -7.81
C THR A 48 -4.94 -7.47 -8.99
N THR A 49 -4.14 -6.49 -9.39
CA THR A 49 -4.44 -5.63 -10.53
C THR A 49 -3.22 -5.42 -11.40
N ALA A 50 -3.42 -4.92 -12.63
CA ALA A 50 -2.34 -4.41 -13.44
C ALA A 50 -1.54 -3.30 -12.70
N ALA A 51 -0.24 -3.17 -12.99
CA ALA A 51 0.64 -2.25 -12.28
C ALA A 51 0.32 -0.75 -12.49
N ASN A 52 -0.46 -0.41 -13.51
CA ASN A 52 -0.89 0.96 -13.83
C ASN A 52 -2.13 1.42 -13.04
N GLU A 53 -2.88 0.50 -12.43
CA GLU A 53 -4.05 0.86 -11.64
C GLU A 53 -3.68 1.83 -10.50
N HIS A 54 -4.62 2.58 -9.95
CA HIS A 54 -4.33 3.45 -8.79
C HIS A 54 -4.71 2.74 -7.48
N ASP A 55 -3.84 2.78 -6.49
CA ASP A 55 -4.05 2.05 -5.22
C ASP A 55 -5.33 2.49 -4.49
N LEU A 56 -5.63 3.80 -4.49
CA LEU A 56 -6.90 4.35 -3.98
C LEU A 56 -8.16 3.69 -4.55
N ASN A 57 -8.15 3.23 -5.81
CA ASN A 57 -9.34 2.63 -6.43
C ASN A 57 -9.62 1.21 -5.92
N GLN A 58 -8.64 0.59 -5.26
CA GLN A 58 -8.78 -0.78 -4.75
C GLN A 58 -9.08 -0.80 -3.25
N LEU A 59 -9.02 0.34 -2.57
CA LEU A 59 -9.18 0.41 -1.13
C LEU A 59 -10.53 -0.15 -0.67
N GLY A 60 -11.63 0.18 -1.35
CA GLY A 60 -12.96 -0.36 -1.03
C GLY A 60 -13.02 -1.89 -1.10
N ASN A 61 -12.29 -2.50 -2.03
CA ASN A 61 -12.22 -3.97 -2.17
C ASN A 61 -11.35 -4.64 -1.09
N LEU A 62 -10.55 -3.88 -0.35
CA LEU A 62 -9.74 -4.40 0.75
C LEU A 62 -10.48 -4.42 2.07
N LEU A 63 -11.51 -3.59 2.23
CA LEU A 63 -12.31 -3.48 3.44
C LEU A 63 -13.35 -4.62 3.49
N HIS A 64 -13.59 -5.15 4.68
CA HIS A 64 -14.61 -6.16 4.96
C HIS A 64 -15.84 -5.59 5.67
N GLY A 65 -15.83 -4.31 6.05
CA GLY A 65 -16.95 -3.58 6.63
C GLY A 65 -17.08 -3.70 8.15
N GLU A 66 -16.15 -4.39 8.82
CA GLU A 66 -16.11 -4.47 10.30
C GLU A 66 -14.91 -3.69 10.87
N GLU A 67 -14.21 -2.93 10.04
CA GLU A 67 -13.08 -2.12 10.47
C GLU A 67 -13.53 -1.03 11.45
N GLN A 68 -12.78 -0.86 12.53
CA GLN A 68 -12.92 0.30 13.42
C GLN A 68 -12.02 1.46 12.98
N PHE A 69 -10.90 1.13 12.34
CA PHE A 69 -9.93 2.09 11.84
C PHE A 69 -9.24 1.53 10.60
N VAL A 70 -8.77 2.42 9.73
CA VAL A 70 -7.98 2.08 8.55
C VAL A 70 -6.63 2.78 8.63
N SER A 71 -5.55 2.01 8.70
CA SER A 71 -4.17 2.52 8.71
C SER A 71 -3.52 2.35 7.35
N ALA A 72 -3.12 3.45 6.72
CA ALA A 72 -2.56 3.45 5.37
C ALA A 72 -1.35 4.39 5.21
N ASP A 73 -0.63 4.25 4.11
CA ASP A 73 0.51 5.13 3.79
C ASP A 73 0.06 6.51 3.26
N ALA A 74 1.01 7.43 3.11
CA ALA A 74 0.72 8.80 2.68
C ALA A 74 0.15 8.93 1.25
N GLY A 75 0.23 7.89 0.43
CA GLY A 75 -0.42 7.82 -0.87
C GLY A 75 -1.95 7.73 -0.77
N TYR A 76 -2.46 7.29 0.37
CA TYR A 76 -3.89 7.17 0.64
C TYR A 76 -4.51 8.43 1.28
N GLN A 77 -3.80 9.56 1.36
CA GLN A 77 -4.32 10.79 1.99
C GLN A 77 -5.65 11.29 1.41
N GLY A 78 -5.95 10.95 0.15
CA GLY A 78 -7.21 11.29 -0.52
C GLY A 78 -8.36 10.28 -0.31
N ALA A 79 -8.13 9.18 0.42
CA ALA A 79 -9.12 8.12 0.61
C ALA A 79 -10.40 8.60 1.30
N PRO A 80 -10.34 9.37 2.40
CA PRO A 80 -11.56 9.79 3.11
C PRO A 80 -12.46 10.72 2.30
N GLN A 81 -11.96 11.32 1.21
CA GLN A 81 -12.71 12.23 0.35
C GLN A 81 -13.29 11.55 -0.90
N ARG A 82 -13.11 10.23 -1.06
CA ARG A 82 -13.67 9.48 -2.18
C ARG A 82 -15.15 9.17 -1.92
N GLU A 83 -15.99 9.39 -2.92
CA GLU A 83 -17.43 9.08 -2.84
C GLU A 83 -17.68 7.59 -2.51
N GLU A 84 -16.90 6.69 -3.10
CA GLU A 84 -16.96 5.24 -2.84
C GLU A 84 -16.68 4.85 -1.38
N LEU A 85 -16.03 5.72 -0.61
CA LEU A 85 -15.67 5.51 0.79
C LEU A 85 -16.44 6.43 1.74
N ALA A 86 -17.40 7.21 1.22
CA ALA A 86 -18.13 8.20 2.01
C ALA A 86 -19.01 7.57 3.11
N GLU A 87 -19.48 6.35 2.87
CA GLU A 87 -20.30 5.59 3.84
C GLU A 87 -19.46 4.75 4.82
N VAL A 88 -18.14 4.74 4.65
CA VAL A 88 -17.22 3.98 5.51
C VAL A 88 -16.93 4.79 6.78
N ASP A 89 -17.67 4.48 7.85
CA ASP A 89 -17.51 5.10 9.17
C ASP A 89 -16.37 4.46 9.97
N VAL A 90 -15.14 4.93 9.71
CA VAL A 90 -13.90 4.41 10.33
C VAL A 90 -12.94 5.53 10.72
N ASP A 91 -12.09 5.25 11.70
CA ASP A 91 -10.97 6.12 12.04
C ASP A 91 -9.84 6.02 11.00
N TRP A 92 -9.62 7.08 10.23
CA TRP A 92 -8.58 7.14 9.20
C TRP A 92 -7.20 7.47 9.78
N LEU A 93 -6.34 6.46 9.91
CA LEU A 93 -4.97 6.57 10.39
C LEU A 93 -3.96 6.62 9.23
N ILE A 94 -4.10 7.65 8.38
CA ILE A 94 -3.24 7.81 7.19
C ILE A 94 -1.94 8.51 7.57
N ALA A 95 -0.81 7.96 7.14
CA ALA A 95 0.52 8.51 7.41
C ALA A 95 0.72 9.89 6.75
N GLU A 96 1.49 10.74 7.42
CA GLU A 96 1.87 12.04 6.87
C GLU A 96 2.95 11.92 5.78
N ARG A 97 2.97 12.90 4.87
CA ARG A 97 3.99 12.94 3.83
C ARG A 97 5.39 13.07 4.44
N PRO A 98 6.42 12.43 3.87
CA PRO A 98 7.79 12.50 4.40
C PRO A 98 8.31 13.93 4.61
N GLY A 99 7.93 14.87 3.73
CA GLY A 99 8.28 16.29 3.87
C GLY A 99 7.71 16.94 5.13
N ARG A 100 6.44 16.66 5.45
CA ARG A 100 5.77 17.18 6.66
C ARG A 100 6.39 16.59 7.92
N VAL A 101 6.64 15.28 7.92
CA VAL A 101 7.32 14.59 9.03
C VAL A 101 8.73 15.16 9.26
N LYS A 102 9.45 15.50 8.18
CA LYS A 102 10.77 16.16 8.28
C LYS A 102 10.67 17.53 8.96
N THR A 103 9.68 18.34 8.61
CA THR A 103 9.43 19.64 9.28
C THR A 103 9.10 19.47 10.76
N LEU A 104 8.26 18.48 11.12
CA LEU A 104 7.93 18.21 12.53
C LEU A 104 9.19 17.91 13.35
N LYS A 105 10.10 17.10 12.78
CA LYS A 105 11.37 16.70 13.40
C LYS A 105 12.39 17.84 13.56
N GLN A 106 12.22 18.99 12.91
CA GLN A 106 13.07 20.16 13.15
C GLN A 106 12.88 20.75 14.56
N HIS A 107 11.68 20.58 15.14
CA HIS A 107 11.34 21.09 16.48
C HIS A 107 10.74 19.97 17.35
N PRO A 108 11.51 18.94 17.70
CA PRO A 108 10.97 17.71 18.28
C PRO A 108 10.38 17.90 19.67
N ARG A 109 10.89 18.87 20.45
CA ARG A 109 10.34 19.19 21.78
C ARG A 109 8.93 19.77 21.72
N LYS A 110 8.64 20.58 20.70
CA LYS A 110 7.31 21.18 20.46
C LYS A 110 6.36 20.17 19.81
N ASN A 111 6.87 19.37 18.88
CA ASN A 111 6.07 18.46 18.06
C ASN A 111 6.06 17.01 18.57
N LYS A 112 6.38 16.78 19.85
CA LYS A 112 6.57 15.44 20.42
C LYS A 112 5.36 14.52 20.17
N THR A 113 4.16 15.02 20.43
CA THR A 113 2.91 14.25 20.23
C THR A 113 2.69 13.88 18.76
N ALA A 114 2.85 14.83 17.84
CA ALA A 114 2.67 14.59 16.41
C ALA A 114 3.69 13.57 15.87
N ILE A 115 4.96 13.66 16.30
CA ILE A 115 6.00 12.69 15.92
C ILE A 115 5.66 11.29 16.45
N ASN A 116 5.17 11.19 17.68
CA ASN A 116 4.78 9.91 18.28
C ASN A 116 3.58 9.29 17.54
N ILE A 117 2.59 10.09 17.14
CA ILE A 117 1.45 9.62 16.33
C ILE A 117 1.95 9.02 15.01
N GLU A 118 2.83 9.72 14.29
CA GLU A 118 3.39 9.20 13.03
C GLU A 118 4.22 7.93 13.24
N TYR A 119 4.92 7.83 14.37
CA TYR A 119 5.62 6.60 14.74
C TYR A 119 4.64 5.44 15.00
N MET A 120 3.53 5.68 15.70
CA MET A 120 2.49 4.68 15.94
C MET A 120 1.85 4.21 14.62
N LYS A 121 1.46 5.13 13.73
CA LYS A 121 0.94 4.79 12.40
C LYS A 121 1.92 3.91 11.62
N ALA A 122 3.21 4.28 11.62
CA ALA A 122 4.24 3.48 10.96
C ALA A 122 4.41 2.08 11.57
N SER A 123 4.28 1.96 12.90
CA SER A 123 4.36 0.66 13.60
C SER A 123 3.18 -0.25 13.28
N ILE A 124 1.97 0.29 13.14
CA ILE A 124 0.79 -0.47 12.71
C ILE A 124 0.99 -0.93 11.26
N ARG A 125 1.37 0.00 10.37
CA ARG A 125 1.64 -0.26 8.96
C ARG A 125 2.67 -1.38 8.76
N ALA A 126 3.70 -1.49 9.61
CA ALA A 126 4.72 -2.52 9.48
C ALA A 126 4.16 -3.97 9.46
N ARG A 127 2.96 -4.20 10.00
CA ARG A 127 2.29 -5.52 9.96
C ARG A 127 1.99 -5.97 8.52
N VAL A 128 1.59 -5.03 7.65
CA VAL A 128 1.33 -5.33 6.22
C VAL A 128 2.60 -5.74 5.47
N GLU A 129 3.78 -5.36 5.96
CA GLU A 129 5.05 -5.71 5.32
C GLU A 129 5.49 -7.14 5.63
N HIS A 130 4.96 -7.76 6.70
CA HIS A 130 5.36 -9.09 7.14
C HIS A 130 5.03 -10.21 6.13
N PRO A 131 3.80 -10.29 5.55
CA PRO A 131 3.49 -11.23 4.48
C PRO A 131 4.43 -11.09 3.27
N PHE A 132 4.70 -9.86 2.84
CA PHE A 132 5.63 -9.62 1.73
C PHE A 132 7.06 -10.06 2.06
N ARG A 133 7.52 -9.88 3.30
CA ARG A 133 8.83 -10.39 3.73
C ARG A 133 8.88 -11.91 3.64
N ILE A 134 7.83 -12.61 4.06
CA ILE A 134 7.73 -14.08 3.95
C ILE A 134 7.84 -14.50 2.47
N ILE A 135 7.02 -13.92 1.60
CA ILE A 135 7.03 -14.20 0.15
C ILE A 135 8.41 -13.96 -0.45
N LYS A 136 9.03 -12.82 -0.15
CA LYS A 136 10.32 -12.46 -0.74
C LYS A 136 11.48 -13.29 -0.20
N ARG A 137 11.49 -13.62 1.09
CA ARG A 137 12.65 -14.24 1.77
C ARG A 137 12.53 -15.75 1.92
N GLN A 138 11.38 -16.25 2.36
CA GLN A 138 11.19 -17.69 2.60
C GLN A 138 10.87 -18.43 1.30
N PHE A 139 10.01 -17.84 0.46
CA PHE A 139 9.66 -18.42 -0.84
C PHE A 139 10.60 -18.00 -1.99
N GLY A 140 11.61 -17.17 -1.71
CA GLY A 140 12.65 -16.84 -2.69
C GLY A 140 12.25 -15.82 -3.77
N PHE A 141 11.08 -15.19 -3.69
CA PHE A 141 10.62 -14.19 -4.66
C PHE A 141 11.26 -12.80 -4.46
N VAL A 142 12.56 -12.73 -4.22
CA VAL A 142 13.31 -11.49 -3.89
C VAL A 142 13.19 -10.42 -4.99
N LYS A 143 12.93 -10.82 -6.24
CA LYS A 143 12.76 -9.92 -7.39
C LYS A 143 11.35 -9.30 -7.48
N ALA A 144 10.37 -9.81 -6.74
CA ALA A 144 9.06 -9.18 -6.64
C ALA A 144 9.22 -7.83 -5.91
N ARG A 145 8.70 -6.76 -6.50
CA ARG A 145 8.76 -5.41 -5.94
C ARG A 145 7.48 -5.10 -5.22
#